data_AF-A0A8U0IHH7-F1
#
_entry.id   AF-A0A8U0IHH7-F1
#
_cell.length_a   1.000
_cell.length_b   1.000
_cell.length_c   1.000
_cell.angle_alpha   90.00
_cell.angle_beta   90.00
_cell.angle_gamma   90.00
#
_symmetry.space_group_name_H-M   'P 1'
#
loop_
_entity.id
_entity.type
_entity.pdbx_description
1 polymer ?
#
loop_
_entity_poly.entity_id
_entity_poly.type
_entity_poly.pdbx_seq_one_letter_code
_entity_poly.pdbx_strand_id
1 'polypeptide(L)' 'MNETYVRLLCPECGKDWEESPDDLPVPTDTFHCPNCHASRPTSEFTRTERDLETLKQFK' A
#
# COMPACT_ATOMS: atom_id res chain seq x y z
N MET A 1 -9.36 17.20 10.27
CA MET A 1 -9.27 16.31 9.09
C MET A 1 -8.36 15.18 9.52
N ASN A 2 -8.83 13.94 9.54
CA ASN A 2 -8.04 12.79 9.97
C ASN A 2 -7.20 12.32 8.79
N GLU A 3 -6.02 12.91 8.63
CA GLU A 3 -5.04 12.48 7.63
C GLU A 3 -4.60 11.06 8.02
N THR A 4 -5.24 10.07 7.42
CA THR A 4 -4.92 8.66 7.63
C THR A 4 -3.92 8.28 6.57
N TYR A 5 -2.75 7.81 6.99
CA TYR A 5 -1.70 7.35 6.09
C TYR A 5 -1.48 5.87 6.30
N VAL A 6 -1.16 5.18 5.21
CA VAL A 6 -0.76 3.78 5.23
C VAL A 6 0.71 3.65 4.87
N ARG A 7 1.39 2.76 5.59
CA ARG A 7 2.81 2.46 5.42
C ARG A 7 2.95 1.28 4.47
N LEU A 8 3.41 1.59 3.28
CA LEU A 8 3.73 0.61 2.27
C LEU A 8 5.20 0.22 2.39
N LEU A 9 5.47 -1.07 2.21
CA LEU A 9 6.78 -1.67 2.13
C LEU A 9 6.79 -2.56 0.90
N CYS A 10 7.67 -2.29 -0.05
CA CYS A 10 7.86 -3.18 -1.17
C CYS A 10 8.59 -4.46 -0.71
N PRO A 11 8.00 -5.66 -0.84
CA PRO A 11 8.64 -6.91 -0.41
C PRO A 11 9.83 -7.30 -1.29
N GLU A 12 9.91 -6.79 -2.52
CA GLU A 12 10.98 -7.11 -3.48
C GLU A 12 12.25 -6.29 -3.24
N CYS A 13 12.12 -4.99 -2.97
CA CYS A 13 13.27 -4.09 -2.79
C CYS A 13 13.44 -3.59 -1.35
N GLY A 14 12.49 -3.87 -0.45
CA GLY A 14 12.51 -3.45 0.95
C GLY A 14 12.28 -1.96 1.16
N LYS A 15 11.87 -1.21 0.13
CA LYS A 15 11.60 0.22 0.24
C LYS A 15 10.32 0.45 1.04
N ASP A 16 10.37 1.27 2.09
CA ASP A 16 9.19 1.76 2.79
C ASP A 16 8.84 3.20 2.41
N TRP A 17 7.54 3.51 2.41
CA TRP A 17 7.01 4.86 2.23
C TRP A 17 5.60 4.98 2.83
N GLU A 18 5.14 6.22 3.02
CA GLU A 18 3.82 6.55 3.54
C GLU A 18 2.97 7.16 2.42
N GLU A 19 1.77 6.63 2.24
CA GLU A 19 0.85 7.09 1.21
C GLU A 19 -0.58 7.17 1.78
N SER A 20 -1.42 8.02 1.19
CA SER A 20 -2.81 8.10 1.62
C SER A 20 -3.59 6.91 1.05
N PRO A 21 -4.44 6.24 1.85
CA PRO A 21 -5.26 5.13 1.35
C PRO A 21 -6.23 5.59 0.25
N ASP A 22 -6.57 6.89 0.22
CA ASP A 22 -7.38 7.49 -0.84
C ASP A 22 -6.65 7.54 -2.20
N ASP A 23 -5.34 7.80 -2.19
CA ASP A 23 -4.50 7.89 -3.40
C ASP A 23 -4.13 6.50 -3.93
N LEU A 24 -4.15 5.49 -3.05
CA LEU A 24 -3.84 4.12 -3.40
C LEU A 24 -5.00 3.40 -4.10
N PRO A 25 -4.68 2.49 -5.05
CA PRO A 25 -5.68 1.61 -5.62
C PRO A 25 -6.12 0.54 -4.61
N VAL A 26 -7.24 -0.13 -4.90
CA VAL A 26 -7.81 -1.13 -4.00
C VAL A 26 -6.80 -2.27 -3.71
N PRO A 27 -6.89 -2.96 -2.55
CA PRO A 27 -5.91 -3.96 -2.13
C PRO A 27 -5.71 -5.13 -3.10
N THR A 28 -6.71 -5.40 -3.93
CA THR A 28 -6.73 -6.46 -4.96
C THR A 28 -6.22 -6.00 -6.32
N ASP A 29 -6.05 -4.69 -6.51
CA ASP A 29 -5.57 -4.15 -7.78
C ASP A 29 -4.05 -4.26 -7.90
N THR A 30 -3.55 -4.27 -9.13
CA THR A 30 -2.12 -4.42 -9.38
C THR A 30 -1.44 -3.07 -9.20
N PHE A 31 -0.60 -2.98 -8.17
CA PHE A 31 0.26 -1.85 -7.91
C PHE A 31 1.67 -2.12 -8.44
N HIS A 32 2.26 -1.09 -9.04
CA HIS A 32 3.62 -1.12 -9.55
C HIS A 32 4.53 -0.36 -8.60
N CYS A 33 5.55 -1.03 -8.08
CA CYS A 33 6.53 -0.33 -7.25
C CYS A 33 7.28 0.73 -8.07
N PRO A 34 7.34 2.00 -7.65
CA PRO A 34 8.06 3.04 -8.39
C PRO A 34 9.59 2.86 -8.36
N ASN A 35 10.11 1.97 -7.51
CA ASN A 35 11.55 1.75 -7.36
C ASN A 35 12.05 0.56 -8.21
N CYS A 36 11.43 -0.61 -8.05
CA CYS A 36 11.84 -1.84 -8.74
C CYS A 36 10.92 -2.24 -9.90
N HIS A 37 9.83 -1.53 -10.15
CA HIS A 37 8.80 -1.88 -11.14
C HIS A 37 8.12 -3.25 -10.91
N ALA A 38 8.22 -3.82 -9.70
CA ALA A 38 7.50 -5.03 -9.35
C ALA A 38 5.98 -4.81 -9.46
N SER A 39 5.30 -5.75 -10.12
CA SER A 39 3.84 -5.70 -10.34
C SER A 39 3.17 -6.69 -9.40
N ARG A 40 2.52 -6.20 -8.34
CA ARG A 40 1.91 -7.03 -7.29
C ARG A 40 0.64 -6.37 -6.75
N PRO A 41 -0.27 -7.12 -6.12
CA PRO A 41 -1.43 -6.52 -5.47
C PRO A 41 -1.01 -5.47 -4.43
N THR A 42 -1.74 -4.35 -4.30
CA THR A 42 -1.46 -3.34 -3.26
C THR A 42 -1.41 -3.96 -1.85
N SER A 43 -2.18 -5.03 -1.59
CA SER A 43 -2.09 -5.82 -0.34
C SER A 43 -0.67 -6.32 -0.03
N GLU A 44 0.10 -6.72 -1.04
CA GLU A 44 1.46 -7.23 -0.86
C GLU A 44 2.43 -6.12 -0.46
N PHE A 45 2.08 -4.88 -0.75
CA PHE A 45 2.84 -3.71 -0.32
C PHE A 45 2.45 -3.26 1.09
N THR A 46 1.33 -3.73 1.65
CA THR A 46 0.97 -3.38 3.02
C THR A 46 1.85 -4.12 4.01
N ARG A 47 2.56 -3.37 4.87
CA ARG A 47 3.55 -3.95 5.79
C ARG A 47 2.92 -4.82 6.87
N THR A 48 1.67 -4.55 7.24
CA THR A 48 0.96 -5.25 8.31
C THR A 48 -0.51 -5.43 7.99
N GLU A 49 -1.14 -6.42 8.61
CA GLU A 49 -2.60 -6.62 8.53
C GLU A 49 -3.38 -5.36 8.91
N ARG A 50 -2.84 -4.53 9.81
CA ARG A 50 -3.47 -3.26 10.22
C ARG A 50 -3.50 -2.20 9.11
N ASP A 51 -2.44 -2.11 8.31
CA ASP A 51 -2.41 -1.26 7.10
C ASP A 51 -3.40 -1.78 6.05
N LEU A 52 -3.49 -3.10 5.89
CA LEU A 52 -4.46 -3.73 5.00
C LEU A 52 -5.90 -3.48 5.46
N GLU A 53 -6.18 -3.61 6.75
CA GLU A 53 -7.51 -3.31 7.30
C GLU A 53 -7.86 -1.83 7.15
N THR A 54 -6.91 -0.94 7.37
CA THR A 54 -7.07 0.50 7.11
C THR A 54 -7.44 0.71 5.64
N LEU A 55 -6.64 0.21 4.69
CA LEU A 55 -6.95 0.32 3.26
C LEU A 55 -8.34 -0.24 2.90
N LYS A 56 -8.76 -1.35 3.50
CA LYS A 56 -10.10 -1.94 3.31
C LYS A 56 -11.24 -1.10 3.91
N GLN A 57 -11.00 -0.34 4.97
CA GLN A 57 -12.04 0.51 5.56
C GLN A 57 -12.31 1.79 4.74
N PHE A 58 -11.33 2.24 3.94
CA PHE A 58 -11.41 3.50 3.19
C PHE A 58 -11.76 3.31 1.69
N LYS A 59 -12.02 2.08 1.20
CA LYS A 59 -12.40 1.76 -0.18
C LYS A 59 -13.68 0.93 -0.21
#